data_AF-A0A9D1C8F2-F1
#
_entry.id   AF-A0A9D1C8F2-F1
#
_cell.length_a   1.000
_cell.length_b   1.000
_cell.length_c   1.000
_cell.angle_alpha   90.00
_cell.angle_beta   90.00
_cell.angle_gamma   90.00
#
_symmetry.space_group_name_H-M   'P 1'
#
loop_
_entity.id
_entity.type
_entity.pdbx_description
1 polymer ?
#
loop_
_entity_poly.entity_id
_entity_poly.type
_entity_poly.pdbx_seq_one_letter_code
_entity_poly.pdbx_strand_id
1 'polypeptide(L)'
;MSSDNREFSLPRRVWNLIHRSSSSLAIIDPQFRRQPSRYFVQGGLATIGMFAVLLFVDSFSDAALVAALGASVVIIFVHPTSKLGAPRALVGGHLLGLLIGSVFSLILFAPPVNAFLEGVQVLRDLALAASVGAVIVLMAITDTEHPPAGGTVLGMSTRVFDPSIFAIIIGAVIVLAVTKRVLRRYLRDLM
;
A
#
# COMPACT_ATOMS: atom_id res chain seq x y z
N MET A 1 -38.06 -31.05 -48.42
CA MET A 1 -36.67 -30.78 -47.99
C MET A 1 -36.72 -30.17 -46.60
N SER A 2 -36.52 -30.99 -45.55
CA SER A 2 -36.45 -30.52 -44.16
C SER A 2 -35.01 -30.11 -43.86
N SER A 3 -34.77 -28.83 -43.61
CA SER A 3 -33.49 -28.33 -43.14
C SER A 3 -33.27 -28.75 -41.69
N ASP A 4 -32.30 -29.63 -41.50
CA ASP A 4 -31.74 -30.14 -40.25
C ASP A 4 -31.10 -28.98 -39.45
N ASN A 5 -31.86 -28.38 -38.52
CA ASN A 5 -31.34 -27.42 -37.54
C ASN A 5 -30.58 -28.18 -36.44
N ARG A 6 -29.33 -28.54 -36.71
CA ARG A 6 -28.41 -29.00 -35.67
C ARG A 6 -27.99 -27.81 -34.81
N GLU A 7 -28.66 -27.63 -33.68
CA GLU A 7 -28.16 -26.79 -32.59
C GLU A 7 -26.77 -27.29 -32.18
N PHE A 8 -25.76 -26.53 -32.54
CA PHE A 8 -24.37 -26.77 -32.17
C PHE A 8 -24.21 -26.47 -30.67
N SER A 9 -24.60 -27.43 -29.83
CA SER A 9 -24.43 -27.32 -28.38
C SER A 9 -22.94 -27.39 -28.05
N LEU A 10 -22.35 -26.23 -27.73
CA LEU A 10 -20.95 -26.15 -27.35
C LEU A 10 -20.71 -27.02 -26.09
N PRO A 11 -19.59 -27.75 -26.01
CA PRO A 11 -19.25 -28.52 -24.83
C PRO A 11 -19.31 -27.65 -23.57
N ARG A 12 -19.87 -28.16 -22.46
CA ARG A 12 -20.03 -27.40 -21.19
C ARG A 12 -18.76 -26.68 -20.72
N ARG A 13 -17.58 -27.22 -21.05
CA ARG A 13 -16.28 -26.57 -20.77
C ARG A 13 -16.12 -25.25 -21.53
N VAL A 14 -16.45 -25.22 -22.82
CA VAL A 14 -16.38 -24.03 -23.67
C VAL A 14 -17.42 -23.01 -23.23
N TRP A 15 -18.64 -23.46 -22.90
CA TRP A 15 -19.69 -22.60 -22.35
C TRP A 15 -19.24 -21.87 -21.07
N ASN A 16 -18.61 -22.58 -20.13
CA ASN A 16 -18.10 -22.01 -18.89
C ASN A 16 -16.89 -21.09 -19.08
N LEU A 17 -16.06 -21.32 -20.11
CA LEU A 17 -14.94 -20.46 -20.47
C LEU A 17 -15.40 -19.11 -21.03
N ILE A 18 -16.43 -19.10 -21.87
CA ILE A 18 -16.98 -17.89 -22.48
C ILE A 18 -17.68 -17.01 -21.42
N HIS A 19 -18.48 -17.60 -20.53
CA HIS A 19 -19.24 -16.85 -19.52
C HIS A 19 -18.44 -16.42 -18.29
N ARG A 20 -17.23 -16.97 -18.07
CA ARG A 20 -16.30 -16.47 -17.04
C ARG A 20 -15.48 -15.26 -17.48
N SER A 21 -15.45 -14.95 -18.77
CA SER A 21 -14.64 -13.87 -19.34
C SER A 21 -15.24 -12.46 -19.16
N SER A 22 -16.54 -12.35 -18.87
CA SER A 22 -17.26 -11.06 -18.92
C SER A 22 -16.98 -10.08 -17.79
N SER A 23 -16.24 -10.46 -16.75
CA SER A 23 -15.88 -9.54 -15.66
C SER A 23 -14.59 -8.75 -15.90
N SER A 24 -13.72 -9.14 -16.85
CA SER A 24 -12.44 -8.43 -17.06
C SER A 24 -12.55 -7.16 -17.92
N LEU A 25 -13.70 -6.94 -18.57
CA LEU A 25 -13.96 -5.78 -19.45
C LEU A 25 -14.97 -4.77 -18.85
N ALA A 26 -15.44 -5.01 -17.62
CA ALA A 26 -16.39 -4.11 -16.97
C ALA A 26 -15.66 -2.84 -16.45
N ILE A 27 -15.99 -1.68 -17.03
CA ILE A 27 -15.45 -0.37 -16.59
C ILE A 27 -15.93 -0.01 -15.18
N ILE A 28 -17.13 -0.46 -14.81
CA ILE A 28 -17.72 -0.24 -13.48
C ILE A 28 -17.83 -1.60 -12.80
N ASP A 29 -17.33 -1.69 -11.58
CA ASP A 29 -17.40 -2.90 -10.76
C ASP A 29 -18.86 -3.40 -10.63
N PRO A 30 -19.15 -4.66 -11.01
CA PRO A 30 -20.46 -5.26 -10.80
C PRO A 30 -20.94 -5.22 -9.33
N GLN A 31 -20.02 -5.22 -8.36
CA GLN A 31 -20.35 -5.11 -6.93
C GLN A 31 -20.88 -3.72 -6.57
N PHE A 32 -20.36 -2.65 -7.19
CA PHE A 32 -20.85 -1.28 -7.01
C PHE A 32 -22.32 -1.16 -7.38
N ARG A 33 -22.75 -1.79 -8.48
CA ARG A 33 -24.16 -1.79 -8.91
C ARG A 33 -25.09 -2.47 -7.91
N ARG A 34 -24.58 -3.43 -7.13
CA ARG A 34 -25.37 -4.14 -6.11
C ARG A 34 -25.42 -3.38 -4.79
N GLN A 35 -24.31 -2.77 -4.38
CA GLN A 35 -24.14 -2.19 -3.03
C GLN A 35 -23.32 -0.89 -3.04
N PRO A 36 -23.82 0.19 -3.69
CA PRO A 36 -23.07 1.44 -3.85
C PRO A 36 -22.77 2.13 -2.52
N SER A 37 -23.66 1.96 -1.53
CA SER A 37 -23.49 2.56 -0.20
C SER A 37 -22.20 2.15 0.50
N ARG A 38 -21.67 0.94 0.26
CA ARG A 38 -20.41 0.48 0.87
C ARG A 38 -19.22 1.29 0.37
N TYR A 39 -19.17 1.60 -0.92
CA TYR A 39 -18.09 2.38 -1.52
C TYR A 39 -18.07 3.80 -0.97
N PHE A 40 -19.24 4.46 -0.88
CA PHE A 40 -19.31 5.82 -0.34
C PHE A 40 -19.00 5.87 1.16
N VAL A 41 -19.47 4.90 1.96
CA VAL A 41 -19.16 4.82 3.39
C VAL A 41 -17.67 4.58 3.62
N GLN A 42 -17.07 3.59 2.95
CA GLN A 42 -15.64 3.28 3.12
C GLN A 42 -14.75 4.36 2.51
N GLY A 43 -15.19 5.03 1.43
CA GLY A 43 -14.53 6.22 0.89
C GLY A 43 -14.52 7.37 1.89
N GLY A 44 -15.66 7.67 2.53
CA GLY A 44 -15.73 8.68 3.59
C GLY A 44 -14.86 8.35 4.80
N LEU A 45 -14.86 7.08 5.24
CA LEU A 45 -13.99 6.63 6.33
C LEU A 45 -12.50 6.71 5.96
N ALA A 46 -12.15 6.41 4.70
CA ALA A 46 -10.79 6.58 4.19
C ALA A 46 -10.36 8.05 4.18
N THR A 47 -11.24 8.97 3.76
CA THR A 47 -10.99 10.41 3.83
C THR A 47 -10.73 10.86 5.26
N ILE A 48 -11.56 10.44 6.22
CA ILE A 48 -11.36 10.78 7.64
C ILE A 48 -10.04 10.20 8.16
N GLY A 49 -9.74 8.93 7.83
CA GLY A 49 -8.50 8.28 8.23
C GLY A 49 -7.27 8.98 7.67
N MET A 50 -7.29 9.34 6.38
CA MET A 50 -6.18 10.06 5.75
C MET A 50 -6.06 11.49 6.27
N PHE A 51 -7.18 12.18 6.47
CA PHE A 51 -7.18 13.51 7.07
C PHE A 51 -6.54 13.49 8.46
N ALA A 52 -6.90 12.53 9.31
CA ALA A 52 -6.29 12.36 10.62
C ALA A 52 -4.76 12.16 10.52
N VAL A 53 -4.27 11.42 9.53
CA VAL A 53 -2.82 11.25 9.28
C VAL A 53 -2.18 12.57 8.86
N LEU A 54 -2.80 13.31 7.93
CA LEU A 54 -2.29 14.57 7.40
C LEU A 54 -2.28 15.72 8.42
N LEU A 55 -2.98 15.60 9.54
CA LEU A 55 -2.84 16.54 10.66
C LEU A 55 -1.46 16.46 11.34
N PHE A 56 -0.74 15.34 11.16
CA PHE A 56 0.56 15.12 11.78
C PHE A 56 1.73 15.12 10.78
N VAL A 57 1.47 14.85 9.49
CA VAL A 57 2.50 14.76 8.45
C VAL A 57 2.39 15.92 7.47
N ASP A 58 3.47 16.67 7.28
CA ASP A 58 3.53 17.71 6.25
C ASP A 58 3.59 17.07 4.84
N SER A 59 2.53 17.28 4.06
CA SER A 59 2.36 16.68 2.75
C SER A 59 3.31 17.20 1.68
N PHE A 60 3.89 18.39 1.85
CA PHE A 60 4.75 18.99 0.83
C PHE A 60 6.21 18.60 1.00
N SER A 61 6.70 18.44 2.24
CA SER A 61 8.07 17.97 2.51
C SER A 61 8.22 16.46 2.38
N ASP A 62 7.15 15.69 2.62
CA ASP A 62 7.24 14.25 2.85
C ASP A 62 6.42 13.40 1.88
N ALA A 63 6.37 13.81 0.61
CA ALA A 63 5.52 13.20 -0.41
C ALA A 63 5.60 11.65 -0.47
N ALA A 64 6.79 11.06 -0.34
CA ALA A 64 6.96 9.60 -0.34
C ALA A 64 6.35 8.92 0.91
N LEU A 65 6.50 9.51 2.10
CA LEU A 65 5.88 9.00 3.32
C LEU A 65 4.36 9.17 3.29
N VAL A 66 3.88 10.31 2.82
CA VAL A 66 2.44 10.57 2.68
C VAL A 66 1.83 9.63 1.64
N ALA A 67 2.50 9.39 0.52
CA ALA A 67 2.06 8.41 -0.46
C ALA A 67 2.01 6.99 0.13
N ALA A 68 3.01 6.61 0.93
CA ALA A 68 3.00 5.34 1.66
C ALA A 68 1.79 5.25 2.61
N LEU A 69 1.54 6.25 3.45
CA LEU A 69 0.40 6.25 4.36
C LEU A 69 -0.94 6.25 3.61
N GLY A 70 -1.04 7.00 2.51
CA GLY A 70 -2.21 6.98 1.62
C GLY A 70 -2.47 5.60 1.03
N ALA A 71 -1.43 4.91 0.57
CA ALA A 71 -1.55 3.52 0.09
C ALA A 71 -1.99 2.56 1.22
N SER A 72 -1.53 2.75 2.45
CA SER A 72 -2.02 1.99 3.61
C SER A 72 -3.51 2.25 3.88
N VAL A 73 -3.96 3.51 3.80
CA VAL A 73 -5.38 3.87 3.91
C VAL A 73 -6.19 3.12 2.84
N VAL A 74 -5.73 3.13 1.58
CA VAL A 74 -6.39 2.38 0.50
C VAL A 74 -6.51 0.90 0.84
N ILE A 75 -5.42 0.23 1.25
CA ILE A 75 -5.48 -1.20 1.60
C ILE A 75 -6.48 -1.46 2.72
N ILE A 76 -6.50 -0.62 3.77
CA ILE A 76 -7.34 -0.82 4.95
C ILE A 76 -8.81 -0.63 4.65
N PHE A 77 -9.16 0.34 3.81
CA PHE A 77 -10.55 0.68 3.52
C PHE A 77 -11.10 0.00 2.27
N VAL A 78 -10.25 -0.48 1.36
CA VAL A 78 -10.69 -1.19 0.14
C VAL A 78 -10.63 -2.69 0.31
N HIS A 79 -9.56 -3.21 0.92
CA HIS A 79 -9.34 -4.65 1.17
C HIS A 79 -9.10 -4.94 2.67
N PRO A 80 -10.06 -4.61 3.56
CA PRO A 80 -9.91 -4.74 5.00
C PRO A 80 -9.60 -6.16 5.48
N THR A 81 -10.05 -7.20 4.77
CA THR A 81 -9.79 -8.61 5.17
C THR A 81 -8.45 -9.15 4.67
N SER A 82 -7.77 -8.42 3.79
CA SER A 82 -6.48 -8.84 3.23
C SER A 82 -5.41 -9.01 4.31
N LYS A 83 -4.51 -9.99 4.09
CA LYS A 83 -3.32 -10.19 4.92
C LYS A 83 -2.42 -8.94 4.91
N LEU A 84 -2.36 -8.24 3.77
CA LEU A 84 -1.59 -7.00 3.58
C LEU A 84 -2.06 -5.87 4.50
N GLY A 85 -3.35 -5.83 4.85
CA GLY A 85 -3.90 -4.88 5.79
C GLY A 85 -3.83 -5.34 7.26
N ALA A 86 -3.41 -6.57 7.55
CA ALA A 86 -3.40 -7.09 8.91
C ALA A 86 -2.56 -6.18 9.84
N PRO A 87 -2.93 -6.00 11.12
CA PRO A 87 -2.18 -5.12 12.02
C PRO A 87 -0.68 -5.44 12.09
N ARG A 88 -0.32 -6.72 12.03
CA ARG A 88 1.08 -7.19 11.97
C ARG A 88 1.80 -6.67 10.72
N ALA A 89 1.19 -6.81 9.54
CA ALA A 89 1.74 -6.31 8.29
C ALA A 89 1.84 -4.78 8.31
N LEU A 90 0.75 -4.09 8.62
CA LEU A 90 0.69 -2.64 8.67
C LEU A 90 1.75 -2.03 9.60
N VAL A 91 1.77 -2.46 10.87
CA VAL A 91 2.69 -1.89 11.86
C VAL A 91 4.11 -2.40 11.64
N GLY A 92 4.28 -3.71 11.42
CA GLY A 92 5.59 -4.33 11.25
C GLY A 92 6.31 -3.86 9.99
N GLY A 93 5.60 -3.78 8.86
CA GLY A 93 6.17 -3.33 7.59
C GLY A 93 6.63 -1.87 7.67
N HIS A 94 5.79 -0.97 8.18
CA HIS A 94 6.18 0.44 8.36
C HIS A 94 7.32 0.60 9.37
N LEU A 95 7.31 -0.15 10.47
CA LEU A 95 8.40 -0.13 11.44
C LEU A 95 9.72 -0.58 10.80
N LEU A 96 9.73 -1.67 10.03
CA LEU A 96 10.92 -2.09 9.28
C LEU A 96 11.35 -1.04 8.25
N GLY A 97 10.40 -0.46 7.51
CA GLY A 97 10.68 0.60 6.54
C GLY A 97 11.32 1.82 7.20
N LEU A 98 10.81 2.25 8.34
CA LEU A 98 11.39 3.35 9.11
C LEU A 98 12.78 3.00 9.66
N LEU A 99 12.98 1.81 10.23
CA LEU A 99 14.27 1.40 10.78
C LEU A 99 15.34 1.31 9.70
N ILE A 100 15.06 0.60 8.61
CA ILE A 100 15.99 0.45 7.49
C ILE A 100 16.25 1.81 6.84
N GLY A 101 15.20 2.60 6.60
CA GLY A 101 15.36 3.90 5.97
C GLY A 101 16.12 4.88 6.85
N SER A 102 15.99 4.79 8.17
CA SER A 102 16.82 5.57 9.11
C SER A 102 18.28 5.15 9.05
N VAL A 103 18.58 3.84 8.95
CA VAL A 103 19.96 3.36 8.77
C VAL A 103 20.56 3.91 7.48
N PHE A 104 19.83 3.83 6.36
CA PHE A 104 20.30 4.38 5.08
C PHE A 104 20.44 5.90 5.12
N SER A 105 19.50 6.60 5.75
CA SER A 105 19.59 8.05 5.98
C SER A 105 20.87 8.42 6.74
N LEU A 106 21.15 7.76 7.86
CA LEU A 106 22.35 8.02 8.65
C LEU A 106 23.63 7.77 7.85
N ILE A 107 23.65 6.74 6.99
CA ILE A 107 24.81 6.45 6.13
C ILE A 107 24.95 7.49 5.02
N LEU A 108 23.87 7.79 4.30
CA LEU A 108 23.89 8.65 3.11
C LEU A 108 24.22 10.11 3.45
N PHE A 109 23.75 10.58 4.61
CA PHE A 109 23.92 11.96 5.05
C PHE A 109 25.10 12.17 6.01
N ALA A 110 25.82 11.11 6.41
CA ALA A 110 27.04 11.24 7.21
C ALA A 110 28.20 11.84 6.39
N PRO A 111 28.92 12.86 6.88
CA PRO A 111 30.23 13.23 6.32
C PRO A 111 31.26 12.12 6.59
N PRO A 112 32.12 11.73 5.62
CA PRO A 112 32.32 12.30 4.27
C PRO A 112 31.45 11.66 3.16
N VAL A 113 30.62 10.66 3.47
CA VAL A 113 29.81 9.92 2.49
C VAL A 113 28.92 10.85 1.68
N ASN A 114 28.21 11.79 2.33
CA ASN A 114 27.35 12.76 1.63
C ASN A 114 28.13 13.56 0.58
N ALA A 115 29.31 14.09 0.93
CA ALA A 115 30.15 14.88 0.03
C ALA A 115 30.66 14.08 -1.17
N PHE A 116 30.95 12.79 -0.98
CA PHE A 116 31.32 11.90 -2.08
C PHE A 116 30.14 11.63 -3.01
N LEU A 117 28.94 11.39 -2.45
CA LEU A 117 27.73 11.06 -3.21
C LEU A 117 27.15 12.24 -3.98
N GLU A 118 27.38 13.49 -3.52
CA GLU A 118 27.04 14.70 -4.29
C GLU A 118 27.72 14.71 -5.67
N GLY A 119 28.93 14.14 -5.79
CA GLY A 119 29.63 14.01 -7.07
C GLY A 119 29.21 12.79 -7.90
N VAL A 120 28.46 11.83 -7.34
CA VAL A 120 28.15 10.53 -7.98
C VAL A 120 26.70 10.11 -7.71
N GLN A 121 25.75 10.78 -8.38
CA GLN A 121 24.31 10.55 -8.18
C GLN A 121 23.87 9.09 -8.36
N VAL A 122 24.47 8.37 -9.32
CA VAL A 122 24.15 6.94 -9.58
C VAL A 122 24.38 6.07 -8.34
N LEU A 123 25.41 6.37 -7.54
CA LEU A 123 25.70 5.59 -6.33
C LEU A 123 24.67 5.87 -5.22
N ARG A 124 24.19 7.12 -5.13
CA ARG A 124 23.10 7.49 -4.22
C ARG A 124 21.81 6.77 -4.61
N ASP A 125 21.46 6.75 -5.89
CA ASP A 125 20.27 6.06 -6.38
C ASP A 125 20.36 4.54 -6.17
N LEU A 126 21.55 3.95 -6.34
CA LEU A 126 21.81 2.55 -6.03
C LEU A 126 21.60 2.25 -4.54
N ALA A 127 22.05 3.13 -3.64
CA ALA A 127 21.82 2.95 -2.21
C ALA A 127 20.34 3.07 -1.85
N LEU A 128 19.60 3.99 -2.46
CA LEU A 128 18.14 4.08 -2.30
C LEU A 128 17.45 2.80 -2.79
N ALA A 129 17.84 2.27 -3.96
CA ALA A 129 17.33 0.99 -4.46
C ALA A 129 17.66 -0.17 -3.51
N ALA A 130 18.87 -0.18 -2.94
CA ALA A 130 19.28 -1.17 -1.94
C ALA A 130 18.43 -1.10 -0.67
N SER A 131 18.04 0.10 -0.21
CA SER A 131 17.14 0.26 0.95
C SER A 131 15.77 -0.41 0.71
N VAL A 132 15.24 -0.27 -0.51
CA VAL A 132 13.98 -0.92 -0.92
C VAL A 132 14.14 -2.44 -1.00
N GLY A 133 15.22 -2.92 -1.62
CA GLY A 133 15.53 -4.35 -1.65
C GLY A 133 15.63 -4.95 -0.24
N ALA A 134 16.30 -4.24 0.68
CA ALA A 134 16.44 -4.67 2.07
C ALA A 134 15.09 -4.76 2.80
N VAL A 135 14.21 -3.76 2.68
CA VAL A 135 12.89 -3.83 3.33
C VAL A 135 12.03 -4.94 2.76
N ILE A 136 12.09 -5.20 1.45
CA ILE A 136 11.33 -6.29 0.83
C ILE A 136 11.76 -7.63 1.41
N VAL A 137 13.07 -7.90 1.44
CA VAL A 137 13.61 -9.15 1.99
C VAL A 137 13.27 -9.30 3.46
N LEU A 138 13.43 -8.23 4.26
CA LEU A 138 13.15 -8.29 5.69
C LEU A 138 11.65 -8.44 6.00
N MET A 139 10.77 -7.79 5.24
CA MET A 139 9.32 -8.01 5.37
C MET A 139 8.92 -9.43 5.01
N ALA A 140 9.52 -10.01 3.96
CA ALA A 140 9.28 -11.39 3.57
C ALA A 140 9.76 -12.39 4.64
N ILE A 141 10.97 -12.18 5.19
CA ILE A 141 11.52 -13.03 6.27
C ILE A 141 10.67 -12.96 7.54
N THR A 142 10.18 -11.77 7.88
CA THR A 142 9.44 -11.54 9.14
C THR A 142 7.93 -11.74 9.00
N ASP A 143 7.42 -12.08 7.82
CA ASP A 143 5.98 -12.17 7.54
C ASP A 143 5.25 -10.87 7.96
N THR A 144 5.79 -9.75 7.50
CA THR A 144 5.24 -8.38 7.73
C THR A 144 5.01 -7.63 6.42
N GLU A 145 4.77 -8.36 5.33
CA GLU A 145 4.57 -7.83 3.98
C GLU A 145 3.47 -6.76 3.94
N HIS A 146 3.89 -5.51 3.86
CA HIS A 146 3.02 -4.36 3.67
C HIS A 146 3.58 -3.49 2.55
N PRO A 147 3.10 -3.65 1.30
CA PRO A 147 3.67 -2.96 0.14
C PRO A 147 3.88 -1.45 0.32
N PRO A 148 3.01 -0.69 1.02
CA PRO A 148 3.25 0.72 1.29
C PRO A 148 4.54 1.03 2.07
N ALA A 149 5.07 0.09 2.85
CA ALA A 149 6.34 0.28 3.56
C ALA A 149 7.54 0.49 2.62
N GLY A 150 7.44 0.09 1.35
CA GLY A 150 8.41 0.44 0.31
C GLY A 150 8.50 1.96 0.07
N GLY A 151 7.37 2.66 0.16
CA GLY A 151 7.35 4.13 0.14
C GLY A 151 7.93 4.72 1.44
N THR A 152 7.69 4.07 2.57
CA THR A 152 8.21 4.50 3.88
C THR A 152 9.73 4.44 3.96
N VAL A 153 10.34 3.34 3.51
CA VAL A 153 11.81 3.22 3.49
C VAL A 153 12.44 4.24 2.56
N LEU A 154 11.85 4.48 1.38
CA LEU A 154 12.35 5.50 0.44
C LEU A 154 12.21 6.89 1.02
N GLY A 155 11.02 7.21 1.54
CA GLY A 155 10.76 8.51 2.15
C GLY A 155 11.74 8.79 3.28
N MET A 156 12.04 7.80 4.13
CA MET A 156 13.00 7.96 5.22
C MET A 156 14.48 7.96 4.75
N SER A 157 14.84 7.24 3.69
CA SER A 157 16.23 7.17 3.19
C SER A 157 16.67 8.43 2.44
N THR A 158 15.73 9.20 1.88
CA THR A 158 16.03 10.39 1.06
C THR A 158 16.19 11.67 1.86
N ARG A 159 16.08 11.61 3.19
CA ARG A 159 16.16 12.77 4.10
C ARG A 159 17.27 12.59 5.13
N VAL A 160 17.67 13.69 5.76
CA VAL A 160 18.44 13.65 7.00
C VAL A 160 17.57 13.07 8.12
N PHE A 161 18.13 12.17 8.93
CA PHE A 161 17.40 11.53 10.01
C PHE A 161 16.89 12.56 11.01
N ASP A 162 15.57 12.58 11.19
CA ASP A 162 14.88 13.38 12.20
C ASP A 162 14.02 12.46 13.09
N PRO A 163 14.33 12.36 14.40
CA PRO A 163 13.56 11.58 15.35
C PRO A 163 12.08 11.99 15.42
N SER A 164 11.78 13.26 15.15
CA SER A 164 10.41 13.81 15.19
C SER A 164 9.56 13.17 14.10
N ILE A 165 10.10 13.09 12.88
CA ILE A 165 9.38 12.47 11.75
C ILE A 165 9.20 10.97 12.00
N PHE A 166 10.24 10.28 12.50
CA PHE A 166 10.12 8.88 12.89
C PHE A 166 8.96 8.66 13.86
N ALA A 167 8.87 9.48 14.91
CA ALA A 167 7.80 9.40 15.91
C ALA A 167 6.41 9.72 15.31
N ILE A 168 6.32 10.73 14.45
CA ILE A 168 5.09 11.13 13.76
C ILE A 168 4.56 9.97 12.91
N ILE A 169 5.40 9.31 12.12
CA ILE A 169 4.98 8.20 11.25
C ILE A 169 4.54 6.99 12.07
N ILE A 170 5.25 6.65 13.15
CA ILE A 170 4.79 5.63 14.09
C ILE A 170 3.43 5.99 14.67
N GLY A 171 3.23 7.24 15.09
CA GLY A 171 1.94 7.75 15.57
C GLY A 171 0.83 7.59 14.53
N ALA A 172 1.06 8.02 13.30
CA ALA A 172 0.12 7.89 12.18
C ALA A 172 -0.25 6.43 11.89
N VAL A 173 0.73 5.53 11.88
CA VAL A 173 0.52 4.09 11.67
C VAL A 173 -0.29 3.48 12.82
N ILE A 174 -0.03 3.87 14.06
CA ILE A 174 -0.81 3.43 15.23
C ILE A 174 -2.25 3.93 15.13
N VAL A 175 -2.47 5.21 14.82
CA VAL A 175 -3.81 5.78 14.60
C VAL A 175 -4.54 4.99 13.54
N LEU A 176 -3.88 4.69 12.42
CA LEU A 176 -4.48 3.93 11.32
C LEU A 176 -4.80 2.48 11.73
N ALA A 177 -3.92 1.83 12.48
CA ALA A 177 -4.14 0.48 13.02
C ALA A 177 -5.32 0.44 14.03
N VAL A 178 -5.43 1.45 14.90
CA VAL A 178 -6.55 1.61 15.83
C VAL A 178 -7.84 1.86 15.07
N THR A 179 -7.84 2.77 14.10
CA THR A 179 -8.99 3.05 13.23
C THR A 179 -9.48 1.78 12.55
N LYS A 180 -8.57 0.98 11.96
CA LYS A 180 -8.92 -0.33 11.38
C LYS A 180 -9.58 -1.23 12.42
N ARG A 181 -9.00 -1.35 13.61
CA ARG A 181 -9.49 -2.24 14.67
C ARG A 181 -10.89 -1.85 15.15
N VAL A 182 -11.14 -0.56 15.33
CA VAL A 182 -12.44 -0.01 15.73
C VAL A 182 -13.48 -0.19 14.63
N LEU A 183 -13.13 0.13 13.39
CA LEU A 183 -14.04 0.07 12.25
C LEU A 183 -14.22 -1.33 11.68
N ARG A 184 -13.53 -2.35 12.19
CA ARG A 184 -13.53 -3.71 11.64
C ARG A 184 -14.92 -4.32 11.38
N ARG A 185 -15.95 -3.91 12.13
CA ARG A 185 -17.33 -4.40 11.99
C ARG A 185 -18.08 -3.75 10.82
N TYR A 186 -17.62 -2.59 10.37
CA TYR A 186 -18.23 -1.78 9.31
C TYR A 186 -17.51 -1.95 7.98
N LEU A 187 -16.23 -2.32 7.99
CA LEU A 187 -15.42 -2.53 6.80
C LEU A 187 -15.76 -3.85 6.11
N ARG A 188 -15.88 -3.82 4.77
CA ARG A 188 -16.03 -5.00 3.93
C ARG A 188 -15.14 -4.86 2.69
N ASP A 189 -14.75 -5.97 2.09
CA ASP A 189 -13.99 -5.87 0.84
C ASP A 189 -14.87 -5.25 -0.25
N LEU A 190 -14.31 -4.26 -0.94
CA LEU A 190 -14.97 -3.55 -2.03
C LEU A 190 -14.69 -4.20 -3.40
N MET A 191 -13.62 -4.99 -3.49
CA MET A 191 -13.16 -5.70 -4.70
C MET A 191 -12.74 -7.12 -4.33
#